data_AF-A0A8J4TWP3-F1
#
_entry.id   AF-A0A8J4TWP3-F1
#
_cell.length_a   1.000
_cell.length_b   1.000
_cell.length_c   1.000
_cell.angle_alpha   90.00
_cell.angle_beta   90.00
_cell.angle_gamma   90.00
#
_symmetry.space_group_name_H-M   'P 1'
#
loop_
_entity.id
_entity.type
_entity.pdbx_description
1 polymer ?
#
loop_
_entity_poly.entity_id
_entity_poly.type
_entity_poly.pdbx_seq_one_letter_code
_entity_poly.pdbx_strand_id
1 'polypeptide(L)'
;MDDQGVVTLGASYSRGGAGGTYQAADVLYYASGGYYVALTLYQLWPVTVEGKSSTLVWRGDMISAASLGTLHGVERLGSESLMMKNITKAVTLFRRDTSGGR
;
A
#
# COMPACT_ATOMS: atom_id res chain seq x y z
N MET A 1 2.63 20.61 -22.95
CA MET A 1 2.63 19.87 -21.68
C MET A 1 3.35 20.76 -20.71
N ASP A 2 2.73 21.11 -19.59
CA ASP A 2 3.40 21.93 -18.58
C ASP A 2 4.34 21.02 -17.78
N ASP A 3 5.63 21.33 -17.80
CA ASP A 3 6.61 20.64 -16.96
C ASP A 3 6.37 21.03 -15.50
N GLN A 4 6.11 20.04 -14.65
CA GLN A 4 5.92 20.25 -13.21
C GLN A 4 6.93 19.45 -12.39
N GLY A 5 7.60 20.13 -11.46
CA GLY A 5 8.44 19.49 -10.47
C GLY A 5 7.60 18.76 -9.42
N VAL A 6 7.91 17.49 -9.19
CA VAL A 6 7.23 16.63 -8.22
C VAL A 6 8.14 16.36 -7.03
N VAL A 7 7.62 16.54 -5.81
CA VAL A 7 8.28 16.08 -4.57
C VAL A 7 7.49 14.90 -4.00
N THR A 8 8.20 13.81 -3.68
CA THR A 8 7.62 12.61 -3.08
C THR A 8 8.25 12.34 -1.73
N LEU A 9 7.43 12.11 -0.71
CA LEU A 9 7.83 11.64 0.61
C LEU A 9 7.47 10.15 0.73
N GLY A 10 8.41 9.33 1.21
CA GLY A 10 8.20 7.90 1.35
C GLY A 10 8.46 7.39 2.76
N ALA A 11 7.79 6.30 3.12
CA ALA A 11 8.08 5.52 4.32
C ALA A 11 7.94 4.03 4.01
N SER A 12 8.85 3.22 4.55
CA SER A 12 8.84 1.76 4.42
C SER A 12 8.81 1.12 5.81
N TYR A 13 8.02 0.08 5.95
CA TYR A 13 7.97 -0.77 7.12
C TYR A 13 8.20 -2.21 6.71
N SER A 14 8.94 -2.96 7.52
CA SER A 14 9.06 -4.41 7.34
C SER A 14 9.18 -5.15 8.65
N ARG A 15 8.76 -6.42 8.63
CA ARG A 15 8.79 -7.30 9.79
C ARG A 15 8.88 -8.76 9.37
N GLY A 16 9.82 -9.49 9.97
CA GLY A 16 9.85 -10.95 9.93
C GLY A 16 8.77 -11.57 10.83
N GLY A 17 8.15 -12.63 10.35
CA GLY A 17 7.20 -13.47 11.07
C GLY A 17 7.73 -14.88 11.32
N ALA A 18 6.89 -15.73 11.93
CA ALA A 18 7.24 -17.13 12.18
C ALA A 18 7.41 -17.90 10.86
N GLY A 19 8.25 -18.95 10.89
CA GLY A 19 8.42 -19.85 9.74
C GLY A 19 9.01 -19.17 8.50
N GLY A 20 9.78 -18.09 8.66
CA GLY A 20 10.39 -17.35 7.54
C GLY A 20 9.41 -16.48 6.75
N THR A 21 8.17 -16.31 7.25
CA THR A 21 7.22 -15.35 6.67
C THR A 21 7.71 -13.92 6.83
N TYR A 22 7.31 -13.04 5.92
CA TYR A 22 7.76 -11.65 5.92
C TYR A 22 6.62 -10.72 5.50
N GLN A 23 6.51 -9.60 6.20
CA GLN A 23 5.55 -8.54 5.91
C GLN A 23 6.29 -7.26 5.59
N ALA A 24 5.80 -6.52 4.60
CA ALA A 24 6.28 -5.18 4.32
C ALA A 24 5.13 -4.26 3.92
N ALA A 25 5.33 -2.97 4.14
CA ALA A 25 4.43 -1.92 3.70
C ALA A 25 5.25 -0.72 3.23
N ASP A 26 4.95 -0.21 2.04
CA ASP A 26 5.56 0.99 1.49
C ASP A 26 4.49 2.04 1.25
N VAL A 27 4.70 3.25 1.77
CA VAL A 27 3.83 4.41 1.57
C VAL A 27 4.60 5.46 0.80
N LEU A 28 3.98 6.02 -0.23
CA LEU A 28 4.46 7.17 -0.98
C LEU A 28 3.39 8.25 -0.94
N TYR A 29 3.76 9.45 -0.52
CA TYR A 29 2.95 10.66 -0.58
C TYR A 29 3.57 11.61 -1.59
N TYR A 30 2.79 12.03 -2.58
CA TYR A 30 3.22 12.98 -3.59
C TYR A 30 2.72 14.36 -3.18
N ALA A 31 3.66 15.25 -2.84
CA ALA A 31 3.34 16.60 -2.37
C ALA A 31 2.96 17.54 -3.52
N SER A 32 3.40 17.25 -4.75
CA SER A 32 3.02 17.97 -5.98
C SER A 32 2.82 16.96 -7.13
N GLY A 33 1.79 17.15 -7.97
CA GLY A 33 1.43 16.24 -9.07
C GLY A 33 0.12 15.47 -8.85
N GLY A 34 -0.44 14.91 -9.93
CA GLY A 34 -1.82 14.36 -9.98
C GLY A 34 -2.09 13.04 -9.22
N TYR A 35 -1.10 12.47 -8.54
CA TYR A 35 -1.29 11.36 -7.59
C TYR A 35 -1.09 11.90 -6.18
N TYR A 36 -1.85 11.43 -5.19
CA TYR A 36 -1.75 11.97 -3.82
C TYR A 36 -1.06 10.99 -2.87
N VAL A 37 -1.41 9.71 -2.92
CA VAL A 37 -0.85 8.67 -2.04
C VAL A 37 -0.79 7.34 -2.80
N ALA A 38 0.25 6.55 -2.56
CA ALA A 38 0.27 5.13 -2.86
C ALA A 38 0.63 4.35 -1.58
N LEU A 39 -0.05 3.23 -1.33
CA LEU A 39 0.29 2.25 -0.32
C LEU A 39 0.43 0.90 -1.00
N THR A 40 1.55 0.22 -0.76
CA THR A 40 1.73 -1.17 -1.15
C THR A 40 1.88 -2.02 0.10
N LEU A 41 1.10 -3.09 0.22
CA LEU A 41 1.22 -4.08 1.28
C LEU A 41 1.74 -5.39 0.68
N TYR A 42 2.71 -6.01 1.36
CA TYR A 42 3.26 -7.30 0.99
C TYR A 42 3.11 -8.30 2.14
N GLN A 43 2.71 -9.51 1.78
CA GLN A 43 2.86 -10.69 2.60
C GLN A 43 3.57 -11.77 1.80
N LEU A 44 4.66 -12.27 2.37
CA LEU A 44 5.53 -13.26 1.77
C LEU A 44 5.50 -14.52 2.62
N TRP A 45 5.37 -15.66 1.97
CA TRP A 45 5.53 -16.97 2.59
C TRP A 45 6.59 -17.77 1.84
N PRO A 46 7.58 -18.36 2.55
CA PRO A 46 8.46 -19.33 1.93
C PRO A 46 7.65 -20.56 1.56
N VAL A 47 7.77 -21.01 0.32
CA VAL A 47 7.08 -22.19 -0.20
C VAL A 47 8.06 -23.01 -1.04
N THR A 48 7.78 -24.30 -1.18
CA THR A 48 8.51 -25.17 -2.10
C THR A 48 7.62 -25.50 -3.27
N VAL A 49 8.06 -25.17 -4.48
CA VAL A 49 7.36 -25.51 -5.73
C VAL A 49 8.28 -26.45 -6.51
N GLU A 50 7.83 -27.67 -6.77
CA GLU A 50 8.60 -28.69 -7.51
C GLU A 50 10.01 -28.93 -6.93
N GLY A 51 10.13 -28.95 -5.60
CA GLY A 51 11.41 -29.14 -4.91
C GLY A 51 12.33 -27.91 -4.88
N LYS A 52 11.94 -26.78 -5.47
CA LYS A 52 12.70 -25.53 -5.46
C LYS A 52 12.17 -24.56 -4.42
N SER A 53 13.08 -23.95 -3.66
CA SER A 53 12.76 -22.86 -2.74
C SER A 53 12.19 -21.67 -3.54
N SER A 54 11.01 -21.23 -3.14
CA SER A 54 10.24 -20.18 -3.80
C SER A 54 9.54 -19.30 -2.75
N THR A 55 8.93 -18.21 -3.17
CA THR A 55 8.16 -17.33 -2.28
C THR A 55 6.79 -17.08 -2.88
N LEU A 56 5.75 -17.42 -2.13
CA LEU A 56 4.39 -16.98 -2.45
C LEU A 56 4.24 -15.53 -2.00
N VAL A 57 3.78 -14.67 -2.91
CA VAL A 57 3.61 -13.24 -2.66
C VAL A 57 2.14 -12.89 -2.75
N TRP A 58 1.58 -12.37 -1.66
CA TRP A 58 0.36 -11.59 -1.72
C TRP A 58 0.73 -10.11 -1.67
N ARG A 59 0.25 -9.35 -2.66
CA ARG A 59 0.46 -7.91 -2.77
C ARG A 59 -0.88 -7.21 -2.91
N GLY A 60 -1.06 -6.15 -2.13
CA GLY A 60 -2.19 -5.24 -2.26
C GLY A 60 -1.70 -3.83 -2.57
N ASP A 61 -2.13 -3.26 -3.69
CA ASP A 61 -1.81 -1.89 -4.09
C ASP A 61 -3.03 -0.98 -3.91
N MET A 62 -2.81 0.15 -3.25
CA MET A 62 -3.81 1.20 -3.08
C MET A 62 -3.24 2.50 -3.61
N ILE A 63 -3.85 3.02 -4.67
CA ILE A 63 -3.40 4.25 -5.31
C ILE A 63 -4.56 5.24 -5.24
N SER A 64 -4.29 6.41 -4.67
CA SER A 64 -5.15 7.58 -4.86
C SER A 64 -4.55 8.45 -5.93
N ALA A 65 -5.22 8.45 -7.07
CA ALA A 65 -4.96 9.32 -8.19
C ALA A 65 -6.09 10.34 -8.26
N ALA A 66 -5.77 11.60 -8.54
CA ALA A 66 -6.78 12.52 -9.03
C ALA A 66 -7.18 12.07 -10.44
N SER A 67 -8.31 11.38 -10.59
CA SER A 67 -8.95 11.25 -11.92
C SER A 67 -9.64 12.56 -12.36
N LEU A 68 -9.56 13.61 -11.55
CA LEU A 68 -10.22 14.89 -11.79
C LEU A 68 -9.15 15.98 -11.67
N GLY A 69 -8.78 16.57 -12.80
CA GLY A 69 -7.81 17.66 -12.88
C GLY A 69 -8.20 18.95 -12.14
N THR A 70 -9.12 18.91 -11.17
CA THR A 70 -9.67 20.07 -10.46
C THR A 70 -10.26 19.72 -9.07
N LEU A 71 -9.76 18.74 -8.32
CA LEU A 71 -10.21 18.57 -6.92
C LEU A 71 -9.72 19.76 -6.08
N HIS A 72 -10.64 20.66 -5.69
CA HIS A 72 -10.32 21.86 -4.92
C HIS A 72 -10.67 21.67 -3.43
N GLY A 73 -9.75 22.06 -2.54
CA GLY A 73 -9.97 22.20 -1.10
C GLY A 73 -10.69 21.02 -0.43
N VAL A 74 -12.02 21.11 -0.32
CA VAL A 74 -12.89 20.16 0.38
C VAL A 74 -12.96 18.80 -0.32
N GLU A 75 -12.95 18.78 -1.65
CA GLU A 75 -13.13 17.54 -2.42
C GLU A 75 -11.87 16.67 -2.33
N ARG A 76 -10.69 17.33 -2.31
CA ARG A 76 -9.41 16.68 -2.02
C ARG A 76 -9.40 16.06 -0.62
N LEU A 77 -9.81 16.82 0.40
CA LEU A 77 -9.88 16.33 1.79
C LEU A 77 -10.86 15.15 1.94
N GLY A 78 -11.98 15.18 1.22
CA GLY A 78 -12.94 14.07 1.19
C GLY A 78 -12.35 12.80 0.56
N SER A 79 -11.65 12.95 -0.57
CA SER A 79 -10.97 11.84 -1.26
C SER A 79 -9.86 11.23 -0.39
N GLU A 80 -9.03 12.07 0.24
CA GLU A 80 -7.99 11.65 1.19
C GLU A 80 -8.60 10.89 2.38
N SER A 81 -9.70 11.37 2.94
CA SER A 81 -10.40 10.73 4.07
C SER A 81 -10.98 9.35 3.71
N LEU A 82 -11.61 9.23 2.54
CA LEU A 82 -12.13 7.95 2.05
C LEU A 82 -11.02 6.94 1.77
N MET A 83 -9.89 7.41 1.24
CA MET A 83 -8.71 6.57 1.05
C MET A 83 -8.18 6.05 2.39
N MET A 84 -8.01 6.92 3.40
CA MET A 84 -7.55 6.50 4.72
C MET A 84 -8.48 5.46 5.35
N LYS A 85 -9.80 5.62 5.16
CA LYS A 85 -10.79 4.63 5.60
C LYS A 85 -10.61 3.28 4.89
N ASN A 86 -10.40 3.28 3.58
CA ASN A 86 -10.18 2.06 2.80
C ASN A 86 -8.86 1.37 3.14
N ILE A 87 -7.78 2.14 3.31
CA ILE A 87 -6.48 1.65 3.79
C ILE A 87 -6.64 1.00 5.16
N THR A 88 -7.28 1.70 6.10
CA THR A 88 -7.48 1.18 7.45
C THR A 88 -8.25 -0.14 7.40
N LYS A 89 -9.33 -0.21 6.63
CA LYS A 89 -10.11 -1.44 6.45
C LYS A 89 -9.26 -2.58 5.89
N ALA A 90 -8.46 -2.33 4.84
CA ALA A 90 -7.62 -3.38 4.27
C ALA A 90 -6.50 -3.81 5.20
N VAL A 91 -5.85 -2.89 5.91
CA VAL A 91 -4.84 -3.21 6.92
C VAL A 91 -5.47 -4.04 8.06
N THR A 92 -6.69 -3.72 8.50
CA THR A 92 -7.40 -4.52 9.50
C THR A 92 -7.71 -5.92 9.00
N LEU A 93 -8.23 -6.07 7.78
CA LEU A 93 -8.52 -7.38 7.18
C LEU A 93 -7.23 -8.19 7.01
N PHE A 94 -6.19 -7.57 6.48
CA PHE A 94 -4.86 -8.15 6.32
C PHE A 94 -4.31 -8.71 7.65
N ARG A 95 -4.38 -7.92 8.73
CA ARG A 95 -3.96 -8.36 10.06
C ARG A 95 -4.83 -9.48 10.63
N ARG A 96 -6.14 -9.46 10.35
CA ARG A 96 -7.07 -10.50 10.82
C ARG A 96 -6.77 -11.85 10.15
N ASP A 97 -6.57 -11.87 8.84
CA ASP A 97 -6.27 -13.09 8.09
C ASP A 97 -4.98 -13.75 8.58
N THR A 98 -4.01 -12.95 9.04
CA THR A 98 -2.78 -13.47 9.66
C THR A 98 -2.94 -13.99 11.10
N SER A 99 -4.03 -13.66 11.78
CA SER A 99 -4.27 -14.05 13.19
C SER A 99 -5.24 -15.24 13.36
N GLY A 100 -5.92 -15.65 12.30
CA GLY A 100 -6.97 -16.69 12.33
C GLY A 100 -6.49 -18.13 12.15
N GLY A 101 -5.18 -18.37 12.03
CA GLY A 101 -4.61 -19.72 11.90
C GLY A 101 -4.13 -20.28 13.23
N ARG A 102 -5.04 -20.85 14.02
CA ARG A 102 -4.74 -21.88 15.03
C ARG A 102 -5.82 -22.94 15.00
#